data_AF-A0A8T9BBP9-F1
#
_entry.id   AF-A0A8T9BBP9-F1
#
_cell.length_a   1.000
_cell.length_b   1.000
_cell.length_c   1.000
_cell.angle_alpha   90.00
_cell.angle_beta   90.00
_cell.angle_gamma   90.00
#
_symmetry.space_group_name_H-M   'P 1'
#
loop_
_entity.id
_entity.type
_entity.pdbx_description
1 polymer ?
#
loop_
_entity_poly.entity_id
_entity_poly.type
_entity_poly.pdbx_seq_one_letter_code
_entity_poly.pdbx_strand_id
1 'polypeptide(L)'
;MHLLLLGASGRTGQHVVSELLSQGHTAVALVRTSGSLTPRPGRLANVNYALEDYGLVDKDIRLTKMHWTLVRAVRLQFDDQKPTDAKTNVRMLGSKGGGMSVADSLSIASVASFLVKVAVEGLFGQSAVVVAN
;
A
#
# COMPACT_ATOMS: atom_id res chain seq x y z
N MET A 1 -15.42 5.20 -9.36
CA MET A 1 -15.82 4.31 -8.23
C MET A 1 -15.70 5.06 -6.92
N HIS A 2 -16.41 4.63 -5.88
CA HIS A 2 -16.27 5.17 -4.52
C HIS A 2 -15.45 4.20 -3.68
N LEU A 3 -14.30 4.64 -3.17
CA LEU A 3 -13.41 3.81 -2.36
C LEU A 3 -13.29 4.38 -0.95
N LEU A 4 -13.28 3.50 0.07
CA LEU A 4 -12.88 3.85 1.42
C LEU A 4 -11.38 3.56 1.59
N LEU A 5 -10.60 4.56 1.99
CA LEU A 5 -9.18 4.42 2.28
C LEU A 5 -8.91 4.60 3.77
N LEU A 6 -8.34 3.55 4.37
CA LEU A 6 -7.79 3.58 5.72
C LEU A 6 -6.32 3.97 5.65
N GLY A 7 -5.87 4.85 6.55
CA GLY A 7 -4.46 5.29 6.56
C GLY A 7 -4.11 6.30 5.47
N ALA A 8 -5.11 7.01 4.92
CA ALA A 8 -4.93 8.03 3.89
C ALA A 8 -3.94 9.15 4.26
N SER A 9 -3.78 9.47 5.56
CA SER A 9 -2.81 10.48 6.03
C SER A 9 -1.38 9.96 6.16
N GLY A 10 -1.13 8.67 5.95
CA GLY A 10 0.20 8.09 5.94
C GLY A 10 0.98 8.39 4.67
N ARG A 11 2.31 8.17 4.70
CA ARG A 11 3.23 8.43 3.58
C ARG A 11 2.76 7.78 2.27
N THR A 12 2.38 6.51 2.30
CA THR A 12 1.82 5.82 1.11
C THR A 12 0.39 6.23 0.82
N GLY A 13 -0.43 6.43 1.86
CA GLY A 13 -1.85 6.74 1.73
C GLY A 13 -2.10 8.04 0.95
N GLN A 14 -1.28 9.06 1.14
CA GLN A 14 -1.41 10.33 0.41
C GLN A 14 -1.20 10.14 -1.10
N HIS A 15 -0.24 9.32 -1.51
CA HIS A 15 -0.03 9.00 -2.92
C HIS A 15 -1.18 8.17 -3.51
N VAL A 16 -1.78 7.26 -2.72
CA VAL A 16 -2.97 6.50 -3.16
C VAL A 16 -4.15 7.44 -3.39
N VAL A 17 -4.38 8.43 -2.51
CA VAL A 17 -5.42 9.44 -2.73
C VAL A 17 -5.17 10.23 -4.01
N SER A 18 -3.96 10.73 -4.21
CA SER A 18 -3.61 11.49 -5.42
C SER A 18 -3.82 10.67 -6.68
N GLU A 19 -3.45 9.39 -6.68
CA GLU A 19 -3.66 8.48 -7.81
C GLU A 19 -5.14 8.16 -8.06
N LEU A 20 -5.94 7.96 -7.01
CA LEU A 20 -7.38 7.74 -7.17
C LEU A 20 -8.06 8.97 -7.80
N LEU A 21 -7.71 10.16 -7.33
CA LEU A 21 -8.28 11.41 -7.82
C LEU A 21 -7.84 11.69 -9.27
N SER A 22 -6.58 11.41 -9.63
CA SER A 22 -6.07 11.62 -11.00
C SER A 22 -6.76 10.71 -12.01
N GLN A 23 -7.21 9.52 -11.60
CA GLN A 23 -8.00 8.59 -12.42
C GLN A 23 -9.52 8.90 -12.41
N GLY A 24 -9.94 10.01 -11.79
CA GLY A 24 -11.35 10.42 -11.73
C GLY A 24 -12.20 9.57 -10.77
N HIS A 25 -11.59 8.90 -9.80
CA HIS A 25 -12.30 8.16 -8.76
C HIS A 25 -12.56 9.05 -7.54
N THR A 26 -13.51 8.61 -6.70
CA THR A 26 -13.82 9.29 -5.44
C THR A 26 -13.30 8.46 -4.27
N ALA A 27 -12.60 9.10 -3.34
CA ALA A 27 -12.08 8.47 -2.14
C ALA A 27 -12.70 9.08 -0.88
N VAL A 28 -13.15 8.23 0.04
CA VAL A 28 -13.51 8.58 1.42
C VAL A 28 -12.34 8.16 2.29
N ALA A 29 -11.76 9.08 3.04
CA ALA A 29 -10.65 8.79 3.95
C ALA A 29 -11.15 8.68 5.39
N LEU A 30 -10.92 7.52 6.04
CA LEU A 30 -11.09 7.42 7.49
C LEU A 30 -9.76 7.79 8.16
N VAL A 31 -9.74 8.96 8.80
CA VAL A 31 -8.58 9.48 9.52
C VAL A 31 -8.87 9.55 11.01
N ARG A 32 -7.86 9.25 11.84
CA ARG A 32 -7.98 9.30 13.31
C ARG A 32 -8.15 10.73 13.84
N THR A 33 -7.59 11.70 13.14
CA THR A 33 -7.67 13.12 13.51
C THR A 33 -7.71 13.95 12.23
N SER A 34 -8.72 14.79 12.10
CA SER A 34 -8.99 15.61 10.91
C SER A 34 -7.87 16.61 10.58
N GLY A 35 -7.04 16.98 11.55
CA GLY A 35 -5.85 17.85 11.37
C GLY A 35 -4.55 17.14 10.96
N SER A 36 -4.56 15.82 10.68
CA SER A 36 -3.32 15.04 10.43
C SER A 36 -2.72 15.17 9.03
N LEU A 37 -3.14 16.18 8.25
CA LEU A 37 -2.55 16.51 6.96
C LEU A 37 -1.52 17.63 7.12
N THR A 38 -0.37 17.28 7.70
CA THR A 38 0.98 17.81 7.39
C THR A 38 2.01 16.94 8.15
N PRO A 39 3.09 16.42 7.50
CA PRO A 39 4.02 15.48 8.14
C PRO A 39 5.11 16.17 8.98
N ARG A 40 5.50 15.57 10.12
CA ARG A 40 6.77 15.83 10.83
C ARG A 40 7.66 14.57 10.83
N PRO A 41 9.00 14.70 10.85
CA PRO A 41 9.91 13.57 10.79
C PRO A 41 9.87 12.75 12.08
N GLY A 42 9.96 11.41 11.95
CA GLY A 42 10.27 10.51 13.06
C GLY A 42 9.07 9.91 13.80
N ARG A 43 8.28 9.05 13.14
CA ARG A 43 7.48 8.03 13.86
C ARG A 43 8.08 6.66 13.61
N LEU A 44 8.89 6.18 14.57
CA LEU A 44 9.38 4.82 14.61
C LEU A 44 8.27 3.93 15.16
N ALA A 45 7.66 3.09 14.31
CA ALA A 45 6.93 1.92 14.79
C ALA A 45 7.96 0.81 15.03
N ASN A 46 7.98 0.25 16.24
CA ASN A 46 8.88 -0.85 16.58
C ASN A 46 8.59 -2.04 15.64
N VAL A 47 9.62 -2.53 14.94
CA VAL A 47 9.50 -3.51 13.85
C VAL A 47 8.94 -4.86 14.35
N ASN A 48 9.23 -5.27 15.58
CA ASN A 48 8.72 -6.54 16.13
C ASN A 48 7.21 -6.51 16.34
N TYR A 49 6.68 -5.44 16.96
CA TYR A 49 5.24 -5.26 17.12
C TYR A 49 4.54 -5.12 15.77
N ALA A 50 5.18 -4.43 14.81
CA ALA A 50 4.63 -4.34 13.47
C ALA A 50 4.50 -5.72 12.80
N LEU A 51 5.50 -6.60 12.93
CA LEU A 51 5.48 -7.95 12.33
C LEU A 51 4.40 -8.86 12.94
N GLU A 52 4.26 -8.85 14.27
CA GLU A 52 3.21 -9.63 14.96
C GLU A 52 1.82 -9.08 14.66
N ASP A 53 1.65 -7.76 14.66
CA ASP A 53 0.39 -7.11 14.28
C ASP A 53 0.00 -7.40 12.82
N TYR A 54 0.97 -7.44 11.90
CA TYR A 54 0.70 -7.82 10.50
C TYR A 54 0.15 -9.23 10.40
N GLY A 55 0.67 -10.18 11.18
CA GLY A 55 0.19 -11.57 11.19
C GLY A 55 -1.25 -11.70 11.70
N LEU A 56 -1.61 -10.94 12.74
CA LEU A 56 -2.97 -10.93 13.30
C LEU A 56 -3.98 -10.32 12.34
N VAL A 57 -3.68 -9.17 11.74
CA VAL A 57 -4.55 -8.53 10.75
C VAL A 57 -4.76 -9.43 9.53
N ASP A 58 -3.71 -10.10 9.06
CA ASP A 58 -3.80 -11.07 7.97
C ASP A 58 -4.76 -12.22 8.30
N LYS A 59 -4.64 -12.77 9.51
CA LYS A 59 -5.51 -13.84 9.98
C LYS A 59 -6.96 -13.38 10.02
N ASP A 60 -7.22 -12.22 10.59
CA ASP A 60 -8.58 -11.69 10.73
C ASP A 60 -9.20 -11.41 9.35
N ILE A 61 -8.47 -10.80 8.41
CA ILE A 61 -8.94 -10.54 7.05
C ILE A 61 -9.32 -11.85 6.34
N ARG A 62 -8.49 -12.89 6.47
CA ARG A 62 -8.73 -14.21 5.86
C ARG A 62 -9.97 -14.92 6.40
N LEU A 63 -10.35 -14.63 7.65
CA LEU A 63 -11.55 -15.18 8.28
C LEU A 63 -12.83 -14.45 7.85
N THR A 64 -12.71 -13.26 7.24
CA THR A 64 -13.88 -12.53 6.74
C THR A 64 -14.49 -13.19 5.50
N LYS A 65 -15.78 -12.93 5.27
CA LYS A 65 -16.46 -13.27 4.01
C LYS A 65 -16.28 -12.18 2.94
N MET A 66 -15.49 -11.15 3.21
CA MET A 66 -15.27 -10.04 2.28
C MET A 66 -14.39 -10.49 1.11
N HIS A 67 -14.55 -9.85 -0.05
CA HIS A 67 -13.57 -9.95 -1.10
C HIS A 67 -12.36 -9.10 -0.71
N TRP A 68 -11.19 -9.72 -0.56
CA TRP A 68 -9.99 -9.06 -0.09
C TRP A 68 -8.79 -9.41 -0.95
N THR A 69 -7.84 -8.47 -1.01
CA THR A 69 -6.52 -8.68 -1.61
C THR A 69 -5.47 -8.10 -0.66
N LEU A 70 -4.45 -8.89 -0.33
CA LEU A 70 -3.35 -8.47 0.54
C LEU A 70 -2.10 -8.16 -0.29
N VAL A 71 -1.84 -6.88 -0.53
CA VAL A 71 -0.64 -6.43 -1.24
C VAL A 71 0.51 -6.24 -0.26
N ARG A 72 1.61 -6.98 -0.46
CA ARG A 72 2.80 -6.98 0.39
C ARG A 72 3.96 -6.38 -0.37
N ALA A 73 4.27 -5.12 -0.10
CA ALA A 73 5.44 -4.48 -0.66
C ALA A 73 6.73 -5.02 -0.04
N VAL A 74 7.77 -5.18 -0.86
CA VAL A 74 9.16 -5.24 -0.37
C VAL A 74 9.59 -3.90 0.22
N ARG A 75 10.88 -3.72 0.53
CA ARG A 75 11.40 -2.50 1.14
C ARG A 75 10.92 -1.25 0.39
N LEU A 76 10.16 -0.39 1.08
CA LEU A 76 9.71 0.86 0.50
C LEU A 76 10.86 1.84 0.35
N GLN A 77 11.01 2.39 -0.85
CA GLN A 77 11.93 3.47 -1.12
C GLN A 77 11.17 4.81 -1.12
N PHE A 78 11.64 5.72 -0.28
CA PHE A 78 11.16 7.08 -0.17
C PHE A 78 12.08 7.95 -1.03
N ASP A 79 11.50 8.79 -1.88
CA ASP A 79 12.29 9.73 -2.68
C ASP A 79 12.60 10.94 -1.79
N ASP A 80 13.87 11.13 -1.41
CA ASP A 80 14.26 12.17 -0.47
C ASP A 80 14.36 13.56 -1.13
N GLN A 81 14.33 13.64 -2.48
CA GLN A 81 14.21 14.90 -3.23
C GLN A 81 13.91 14.61 -4.72
N LYS A 82 12.81 15.22 -5.19
CA LYS A 82 12.08 15.04 -6.47
C LYS A 82 11.18 13.80 -6.52
N PRO A 83 9.87 13.96 -6.80
CA PRO A 83 9.06 12.82 -7.17
C PRO A 83 9.58 12.35 -8.52
N THR A 84 10.30 11.23 -8.55
CA THR A 84 10.50 10.55 -9.82
C THR A 84 9.14 9.92 -10.15
N ASP A 85 8.32 10.63 -10.94
CA ASP A 85 7.02 10.17 -11.47
C ASP A 85 7.15 8.93 -12.38
N ALA A 86 8.35 8.34 -12.47
CA ALA A 86 8.60 7.09 -13.14
C ALA A 86 7.95 5.94 -12.36
N LYS A 87 6.65 5.74 -12.61
CA LYS A 87 5.95 4.48 -12.35
C LYS A 87 6.76 3.38 -13.01
N THR A 88 7.55 2.67 -12.22
CA THR A 88 8.36 1.58 -12.72
C THR A 88 7.48 0.34 -12.76
N ASN A 89 7.78 -0.60 -13.67
CA ASN A 89 6.99 -1.82 -13.78
C ASN A 89 7.05 -2.62 -12.48
N VAL A 90 5.90 -2.82 -11.84
CA VAL A 90 5.79 -3.61 -10.61
C VAL A 90 5.88 -5.10 -10.96
N ARG A 91 6.91 -5.76 -10.45
CA ARG A 91 7.09 -7.22 -10.50
C ARG A 91 6.26 -7.89 -9.40
N MET A 92 5.49 -8.91 -9.78
CA MET A 92 4.69 -9.72 -8.87
C MET A 92 5.43 -11.01 -8.53
N LEU A 93 5.64 -11.27 -7.24
CA LEU A 93 6.42 -12.39 -6.72
C LEU A 93 5.54 -13.53 -6.16
N GLY A 94 4.25 -13.52 -6.52
CA GLY A 94 3.25 -14.44 -5.98
C GLY A 94 3.00 -14.23 -4.48
N SER A 95 2.31 -15.18 -3.86
CA SER A 95 1.88 -15.08 -2.46
C SER A 95 3.00 -15.34 -1.43
N LYS A 96 4.05 -16.07 -1.85
CA LYS A 96 5.19 -16.42 -1.00
C LYS A 96 6.43 -15.54 -1.22
N GLY A 97 6.38 -14.60 -2.17
CA GLY A 97 7.53 -13.75 -2.49
C GLY A 97 8.69 -14.50 -3.15
N GLY A 98 8.40 -15.55 -3.92
CA GLY A 98 9.44 -16.35 -4.57
C GLY A 98 10.23 -15.51 -5.58
N GLY A 99 11.57 -15.53 -5.50
CA GLY A 99 12.44 -14.74 -6.37
C GLY A 99 12.78 -13.33 -5.86
N MET A 100 12.44 -13.03 -4.59
CA MET A 100 12.82 -11.78 -3.93
C MET A 100 14.33 -11.70 -3.66
N SER A 101 14.92 -10.55 -3.98
CA SER A 101 16.30 -10.20 -3.58
C SER A 101 16.30 -9.27 -2.37
N VAL A 102 17.35 -9.33 -1.55
CA VAL A 102 17.57 -8.38 -0.44
C VAL A 102 17.75 -6.93 -0.92
N ALA A 103 18.09 -6.76 -2.19
CA ALA A 103 18.20 -5.44 -2.83
C ALA A 103 16.87 -4.94 -3.39
N ASP A 104 15.83 -5.77 -3.48
CA ASP A 104 14.54 -5.40 -4.06
C ASP A 104 13.92 -4.26 -3.24
N SER A 105 13.54 -3.20 -3.94
CA SER A 105 12.83 -2.07 -3.38
C SER A 105 11.57 -1.79 -4.18
N LEU A 106 10.69 -0.97 -3.63
CA LEU A 106 9.48 -0.54 -4.32
C LEU A 106 9.24 0.94 -4.01
N SER A 107 9.11 1.77 -5.05
CA SER A 107 8.82 3.18 -4.86
C SER A 107 7.37 3.38 -4.40
N ILE A 108 7.12 4.42 -3.58
CA ILE A 108 5.77 4.71 -3.08
C ILE A 108 4.79 4.97 -4.23
N ALA A 109 5.22 5.65 -5.28
CA ALA A 109 4.39 5.92 -6.45
C ALA A 109 3.95 4.62 -7.13
N SER A 110 4.86 3.65 -7.25
CA SER A 110 4.57 2.33 -7.85
C SER A 110 3.61 1.52 -6.95
N VAL A 111 3.81 1.53 -5.63
CA VAL A 111 2.87 0.90 -4.67
C VAL A 111 1.48 1.51 -4.81
N ALA A 112 1.40 2.84 -4.82
CA ALA A 112 0.12 3.54 -4.86
C ALA A 112 -0.64 3.24 -6.14
N SER A 113 0.04 3.32 -7.29
CA SER A 113 -0.52 2.94 -8.58
C SER A 113 -0.99 1.49 -8.62
N PHE A 114 -0.23 0.56 -8.03
CA PHE A 114 -0.61 -0.84 -7.97
C PHE A 114 -1.83 -1.08 -7.07
N LEU A 115 -1.88 -0.44 -5.90
CA LEU A 115 -3.04 -0.54 -4.99
C LEU A 115 -4.32 -0.04 -5.64
N VAL A 116 -4.25 1.10 -6.36
CA VAL A 116 -5.40 1.63 -7.11
C VAL A 116 -5.84 0.64 -8.18
N LYS A 117 -4.90 0.13 -8.98
CA LYS A 117 -5.19 -0.85 -10.02
C LYS A 117 -5.89 -2.09 -9.44
N VAL A 118 -5.34 -2.68 -8.38
CA VAL A 118 -5.93 -3.86 -7.72
C VAL A 118 -7.34 -3.59 -7.22
N ALA A 119 -7.58 -2.44 -6.59
CA ALA A 119 -8.88 -2.10 -6.03
C ALA A 119 -9.94 -1.82 -7.10
N VAL A 120 -9.54 -1.13 -8.19
CA VAL A 120 -10.44 -0.76 -9.29
C VAL A 120 -10.78 -1.96 -10.17
N GLU A 121 -9.79 -2.78 -10.51
CA GLU A 121 -9.95 -3.94 -11.38
C GLU A 121 -10.37 -5.21 -10.60
N GLY A 122 -10.36 -5.19 -9.27
CA GLY A 122 -10.75 -6.33 -8.44
C GLY A 122 -9.79 -7.52 -8.51
N LEU A 123 -8.49 -7.26 -8.68
CA LEU A 123 -7.49 -8.30 -8.92
C LEU A 123 -7.12 -9.10 -7.66
N PHE A 124 -6.64 -10.34 -7.85
CA PHE A 124 -6.11 -11.25 -6.82
C PHE A 124 -7.08 -11.65 -5.70
N GLY A 125 -8.38 -11.66 -5.99
CA GLY A 125 -9.43 -12.01 -5.03
C GLY A 125 -9.08 -13.16 -4.08
N GLN A 126 -9.25 -12.91 -2.78
CA GLN A 126 -8.93 -13.82 -1.68
C GLN A 126 -7.47 -14.32 -1.68
N SER A 127 -6.55 -13.49 -2.17
CA SER A 127 -5.14 -13.84 -2.26
C SER A 127 -4.21 -12.72 -1.79
N ALA A 128 -2.99 -13.12 -1.48
CA ALA A 128 -1.90 -12.21 -1.18
C ALA A 128 -0.94 -12.16 -2.37
N VAL A 129 -0.41 -10.97 -2.65
CA VAL A 129 0.59 -10.77 -3.70
C VAL A 129 1.74 -9.93 -3.14
N VAL A 130 2.95 -10.46 -3.30
CA VAL A 130 4.17 -9.73 -2.97
C VAL A 130 4.61 -8.93 -4.19
N VAL A 131 4.97 -7.67 -4.00
CA VAL A 131 5.32 -6.74 -5.08
C VAL A 131 6.67 -6.06 -4.83
N ALA A 132 7.45 -5.96 -5.90
CA ALA A 132 8.76 -5.31 -5.97
C ALA A 132 8.88 -4.53 -7.28
N ASN A 133 9.81 -3.57 -7.37
CA ASN A 133 10.27 -3.02 -8.64
C ASN A 133 11.47 -3.82 -9.15
#